data_AF-A0A412GSA6-F1
#
_entry.id   AF-A0A412GSA6-F1
#
_cell.length_a   1.000
_cell.length_b   1.000
_cell.length_c   1.000
_cell.angle_alpha   90.00
_cell.angle_beta   90.00
_cell.angle_gamma   90.00
#
_symmetry.space_group_name_H-M   'P 1'
#
loop_
_entity.id
_entity.type
_entity.pdbx_description
1 polymer ?
#
loop_
_entity_poly.entity_id
_entity_poly.type
_entity_poly.pdbx_seq_one_letter_code
_entity_poly.pdbx_strand_id
1 'polypeptide(L)'
;MKKQTVFQWVFLMSLVGLATVLSCTSEFPIDGYGRQARKEKQDRHKNTELTKSAARQWYEANYEPVVATRANYEDTTVCMMKPKWENAKESNRRRYEVVEMPILVHGGRIMLDAETAQK
;
A
#
# COMPACT_ATOMS: atom_id res chain seq x y z
N MET A 1 11.24 -25.91 -51.99
CA MET A 1 11.47 -24.60 -51.34
C MET A 1 10.21 -23.88 -50.81
N LYS A 2 9.04 -24.55 -50.65
CA LYS A 2 7.83 -23.93 -50.05
C LYS A 2 7.58 -24.27 -48.57
N LYS A 3 8.23 -25.32 -48.05
CA LYS A 3 8.02 -25.80 -46.67
C LYS A 3 8.73 -24.93 -45.62
N GLN A 4 9.92 -24.40 -45.95
CA GLN A 4 10.68 -23.51 -45.06
C GLN A 4 9.96 -22.19 -44.80
N THR A 5 9.34 -21.60 -45.82
CA THR A 5 8.60 -20.35 -45.67
C THR A 5 7.36 -20.53 -44.80
N VAL A 6 6.59 -21.61 -45.00
CA VAL A 6 5.41 -21.88 -44.16
C VAL A 6 5.79 -22.10 -42.70
N PHE A 7 6.86 -22.85 -42.43
CA PHE A 7 7.32 -23.10 -41.06
C PHE A 7 7.78 -21.82 -40.37
N GLN A 8 8.44 -20.92 -41.11
CA GLN A 8 8.88 -19.62 -40.61
C GLN A 8 7.72 -18.67 -40.30
N TRP A 9 6.67 -18.67 -41.13
CA TRP A 9 5.45 -17.88 -40.88
C TRP A 9 4.63 -18.41 -39.70
N VAL A 10 4.54 -19.73 -39.52
CA VAL A 10 3.88 -20.34 -38.35
C VAL A 10 4.63 -20.00 -37.07
N PHE A 11 5.97 -20.00 -37.10
CA PHE A 11 6.78 -19.62 -35.95
C PHE A 11 6.60 -18.13 -35.58
N LEU A 12 6.57 -17.25 -36.59
CA LEU A 12 6.33 -15.82 -36.41
C LEU A 12 4.95 -15.54 -35.82
N MET A 13 3.90 -16.20 -36.33
CA MET A 13 2.54 -16.03 -35.80
C MET A 13 2.39 -16.59 -34.38
N SER A 14 3.08 -17.69 -34.06
CA SER A 14 3.13 -18.25 -32.70
C SER A 14 3.83 -17.29 -31.72
N LEU A 15 4.94 -16.66 -32.13
CA LEU A 15 5.64 -15.66 -31.32
C LEU A 15 4.79 -14.41 -31.05
N VAL A 16 4.05 -13.93 -32.06
CA VAL A 16 3.14 -12.78 -31.91
C VAL A 16 1.94 -13.15 -31.03
N GLY A 17 1.40 -14.36 -31.17
CA GLY A 17 0.34 -14.89 -30.30
C GLY A 17 0.80 -15.02 -28.84
N LEU A 18 2.01 -15.53 -28.61
CA LEU A 18 2.57 -15.65 -27.26
C LEU A 18 2.83 -14.27 -26.63
N ALA A 19 3.32 -13.30 -27.41
CA ALA A 19 3.55 -11.93 -26.93
C ALA A 19 2.26 -11.19 -26.58
N THR A 20 1.17 -11.42 -27.32
CA THR A 20 -0.15 -10.84 -27.01
C THR A 20 -0.76 -11.45 -25.76
N VAL A 21 -0.64 -12.77 -25.56
CA VAL A 21 -1.08 -13.42 -24.30
C VAL A 21 -0.26 -12.89 -23.11
N LEU A 22 1.07 -12.79 -23.23
CA LEU A 22 1.93 -12.25 -22.17
C LEU A 22 1.63 -10.78 -21.85
N SER A 23 1.23 -9.99 -22.84
CA SER A 23 0.82 -8.59 -22.64
C SER A 23 -0.50 -8.49 -21.87
N CYS A 24 -1.46 -9.39 -22.15
CA CYS A 24 -2.75 -9.44 -21.46
C CYS A 24 -2.68 -10.03 -20.03
N THR A 25 -1.63 -10.80 -19.69
CA THR A 25 -1.44 -11.33 -18.33
C THR A 25 -0.59 -10.42 -17.44
N SER A 26 -0.13 -9.26 -17.93
CA SER A 26 0.75 -8.36 -17.18
C SER A 26 0.06 -7.56 -16.06
N GLU A 27 -1.24 -7.75 -15.83
CA GLU A 27 -2.01 -7.01 -14.81
C GLU A 27 -2.20 -7.73 -13.46
N PHE A 28 -1.55 -8.87 -13.21
CA PHE A 28 -1.62 -9.51 -11.89
C PHE A 28 -0.26 -9.69 -11.23
N PRO A 29 0.24 -8.70 -10.47
CA PRO A 29 1.14 -9.00 -9.39
C PRO A 29 0.31 -9.58 -8.23
N ILE A 30 0.14 -10.91 -8.19
CA ILE A 30 -0.14 -11.61 -6.95
C ILE A 30 1.19 -11.73 -6.20
N ASP A 31 1.65 -10.61 -5.62
CA ASP A 31 2.73 -10.61 -4.65
C ASP A 31 2.15 -10.12 -3.31
N GLY A 32 1.46 -11.03 -2.63
CA GLY A 32 1.19 -10.90 -1.22
C GLY A 32 2.50 -10.94 -0.42
N TYR A 33 2.56 -10.09 0.61
CA TYR A 33 3.52 -10.14 1.71
C TYR A 33 5.00 -10.05 1.35
N GLY A 34 5.50 -8.81 1.28
CA GLY A 34 6.90 -8.56 1.57
C GLY A 34 7.46 -7.41 0.78
N ARG A 35 7.35 -6.19 1.35
CA ARG A 35 8.37 -5.14 1.22
C ARG A 35 9.04 -5.10 -0.16
N GLN A 36 8.27 -4.99 -1.24
CA GLN A 36 8.86 -4.53 -2.49
C GLN A 36 9.32 -3.12 -2.18
N ALA A 37 10.64 -2.96 -2.12
CA ALA A 37 11.29 -1.68 -2.10
C ALA A 37 10.86 -0.95 -3.37
N ARG A 38 9.68 -0.32 -3.35
CA ARG A 38 9.40 0.85 -4.16
C ARG A 38 10.57 1.74 -3.85
N LYS A 39 11.58 1.77 -4.74
CA LYS A 39 12.74 2.65 -4.61
C LYS A 39 12.16 3.95 -4.12
N GLU A 40 12.43 4.27 -2.86
CA GLU A 40 11.91 5.43 -2.19
C GLU A 40 12.42 6.56 -3.08
N LYS A 41 11.55 7.05 -3.97
CA LYS A 41 11.95 7.96 -5.03
C LYS A 41 12.22 9.20 -4.24
N GLN A 42 13.48 9.38 -3.86
CA GLN A 42 13.90 10.38 -2.88
C GLN A 42 13.22 11.67 -3.30
N ASP A 43 12.30 12.12 -2.46
CA ASP A 43 11.37 13.14 -2.89
C ASP A 43 12.19 14.41 -3.06
N ARG A 44 12.32 14.88 -4.31
CA ARG A 44 13.25 15.97 -4.62
C ARG A 44 12.80 17.29 -4.01
N HIS A 45 11.53 17.37 -3.59
CA HIS A 45 10.90 18.57 -3.07
C HIS A 45 10.52 18.31 -1.61
N LYS A 46 10.83 19.28 -0.75
CA LYS A 46 10.40 19.26 0.65
C LYS A 46 8.99 19.84 0.77
N ASN A 47 8.27 19.45 1.82
CA ASN A 47 7.02 20.12 2.16
C ASN A 47 7.32 21.55 2.63
N THR A 48 6.43 22.47 2.30
CA THR A 48 6.50 23.90 2.62
C THR A 48 5.37 24.32 3.54
N GLU A 49 4.16 23.81 3.31
CA GLU A 49 2.96 24.14 4.08
C GLU A 49 2.63 23.03 5.08
N LEU A 50 2.47 21.79 4.60
CA LEU A 50 2.14 20.61 5.41
C LEU A 50 3.42 19.91 5.90
N THR A 51 4.11 20.58 6.82
CA THR A 51 5.23 19.97 7.56
C THR A 51 4.72 19.01 8.63
N LYS A 52 5.59 18.11 9.09
CA LYS A 52 5.32 17.20 10.20
C LYS A 52 4.92 17.92 11.49
N SER A 53 5.52 19.08 11.77
CA SER A 53 5.15 19.91 12.92
C SER A 53 3.76 20.54 12.74
N ALA A 54 3.47 21.07 11.56
CA ALA A 54 2.15 21.65 11.27
C ALA A 54 1.04 20.59 11.36
N ALA A 55 1.26 19.42 10.76
CA ALA A 55 0.33 18.29 10.81
C ALA A 55 0.12 17.79 12.25
N ARG A 56 1.20 17.69 13.04
CA ARG A 56 1.12 17.31 14.46
C ARG A 56 0.33 18.33 15.28
N GLN A 57 0.65 19.61 15.15
CA GLN A 57 -0.03 20.69 15.87
C GLN A 57 -1.52 20.73 15.54
N TRP A 58 -1.87 20.57 14.25
CA TRP A 58 -3.27 20.49 13.84
C TRP A 58 -3.96 19.27 14.46
N TYR A 59 -3.33 18.09 14.44
CA TYR A 59 -3.92 16.90 15.05
C TYR A 59 -4.14 17.08 16.56
N GLU A 60 -3.12 17.52 17.29
CA GLU A 60 -3.17 17.71 18.74
C GLU A 60 -4.18 18.81 19.16
N ALA A 61 -4.50 19.74 18.26
CA ALA A 61 -5.52 20.77 18.51
C ALA A 61 -6.96 20.28 18.23
N ASN A 62 -7.14 19.23 17.42
CA ASN A 62 -8.46 18.79 16.95
C ASN A 62 -8.88 17.42 17.48
N TYR A 63 -7.93 16.60 17.94
CA TYR A 63 -8.16 15.21 18.32
C TYR A 63 -7.49 14.85 19.63
N GLU A 64 -8.07 13.86 20.31
CA GLU A 64 -7.48 13.24 21.49
C GLU A 64 -6.17 12.52 21.14
N PRO A 65 -5.12 12.62 21.97
CA PRO A 65 -3.81 12.02 21.67
C PRO A 65 -3.83 10.49 21.69
N VAL A 66 -4.79 9.88 22.39
CA VAL A 66 -5.00 8.43 22.43
C VAL A 66 -6.49 8.14 22.26
N VAL A 67 -6.82 7.30 21.29
CA VAL A 67 -8.19 6.91 20.98
C VAL A 67 -8.43 5.46 21.35
N ALA A 68 -9.51 5.21 22.08
CA ALA A 68 -9.98 3.87 22.41
C ALA A 68 -10.93 3.38 21.31
N THR A 69 -10.66 2.20 20.76
CA THR A 69 -11.52 1.53 19.77
C THR A 69 -11.91 0.14 20.24
N ARG A 70 -13.08 -0.33 19.83
CA ARG A 70 -13.58 -1.70 20.09
C ARG A 70 -13.99 -2.32 18.76
N ALA A 71 -13.80 -3.63 18.62
CA ALA A 71 -14.18 -4.34 17.39
C ALA A 71 -15.66 -4.72 17.42
N ASN A 72 -16.16 -5.16 18.59
CA ASN A 72 -17.58 -5.38 18.87
C ASN A 72 -18.01 -4.55 20.08
N TYR A 73 -19.29 -4.19 20.14
CA TYR A 73 -19.92 -3.54 21.30
C TYR A 73 -19.75 -4.37 22.59
N GLU A 74 -19.85 -5.70 22.49
CA GLU A 74 -19.73 -6.63 23.62
C GLU A 74 -18.27 -6.96 24.02
N ASP A 75 -17.28 -6.46 23.27
CA ASP A 75 -15.89 -6.71 23.59
C ASP A 75 -15.46 -6.00 24.88
N THR A 76 -14.95 -6.79 25.81
CA THR A 76 -14.36 -6.29 27.07
C THR A 76 -12.96 -5.71 26.88
N THR A 77 -12.25 -6.14 25.83
CA THR A 77 -10.92 -5.63 25.50
C THR A 77 -11.05 -4.33 24.70
N VAL A 78 -10.25 -3.33 25.06
CA VAL A 78 -10.20 -2.05 24.36
C VAL A 78 -8.86 -1.94 23.64
N CYS A 79 -8.91 -1.49 22.38
CA CYS A 79 -7.73 -1.25 21.56
C CYS A 79 -7.37 0.23 21.66
N MET A 80 -6.21 0.52 22.23
CA MET A 80 -5.72 1.89 22.42
C MET A 80 -4.82 2.24 21.24
N MET A 81 -5.18 3.29 20.51
CA MET A 81 -4.45 3.76 19.33
C MET A 81 -3.87 5.14 19.60
N LYS A 82 -2.64 5.37 19.19
CA LYS A 82 -2.04 6.71 19.19
C LYS A 82 -1.12 6.94 18.01
N PRO A 83 -0.99 8.17 17.52
CA PRO A 83 0.00 8.47 16.51
C PRO A 83 1.45 8.33 17.05
N LYS A 84 2.35 7.68 16.30
CA LYS A 84 3.81 7.77 16.50
C LYS A 84 4.44 8.80 15.56
N TRP A 85 4.38 10.05 15.99
CA TRP A 85 4.91 11.17 15.24
C TRP A 85 6.40 11.04 14.95
N GLU A 86 7.20 10.43 15.81
CA GLU A 86 8.66 10.28 15.64
C GLU A 86 9.00 9.63 14.29
N ASN A 87 8.18 8.70 13.84
CA ASN A 87 8.37 7.95 12.60
C ASN A 87 7.62 8.54 11.39
N ALA A 88 7.01 9.72 11.52
CA ALA A 88 6.33 10.36 10.41
C ALA A 88 7.30 10.78 9.30
N LYS A 89 6.87 10.60 8.05
CA LYS A 89 7.58 10.92 6.81
C LYS A 89 6.83 12.03 6.07
N GLU A 90 7.60 12.92 5.47
CA GLU A 90 7.10 13.98 4.59
C GLU A 90 7.36 13.59 3.14
N SER A 91 6.38 13.84 2.27
CA SER A 91 6.50 13.65 0.82
C SER A 91 5.74 14.75 0.09
N ASN A 92 6.37 15.34 -0.92
CA ASN A 92 5.78 16.36 -1.76
C ASN A 92 5.51 15.78 -3.16
N ARG A 93 4.23 15.50 -3.44
CA ARG A 93 3.79 14.93 -4.73
C ARG A 93 3.60 15.98 -5.83
N ARG A 94 4.14 17.19 -5.66
CA ARG A 94 3.96 18.41 -6.49
C ARG A 94 2.55 19.00 -6.45
N ARG A 95 1.52 18.19 -6.66
CA ARG A 95 0.12 18.65 -6.63
C ARG A 95 -0.40 18.85 -5.21
N TYR A 96 0.18 18.13 -4.27
CA TYR A 96 -0.17 18.18 -2.85
C TYR A 96 0.99 17.65 -2.01
N GLU A 97 1.03 18.09 -0.77
CA GLU A 97 1.97 17.67 0.25
C GLU A 97 1.32 16.58 1.11
N VAL A 98 2.14 15.63 1.57
CA VAL A 98 1.70 14.48 2.37
C VAL A 98 2.59 14.36 3.58
N VAL A 99 1.96 14.09 4.72
CA VAL A 99 2.62 13.61 5.93
C VAL A 99 2.04 12.24 6.26
N GLU A 100 2.85 11.20 6.09
CA GLU A 100 2.48 9.82 6.42
C GLU A 100 3.05 9.47 7.79
N MET A 101 2.25 8.88 8.66
CA MET A 101 2.70 8.56 10.01
C MET A 101 2.12 7.21 10.48
N PRO A 102 2.89 6.37 11.18
CA PRO A 102 2.41 5.08 11.64
C PRO A 102 1.62 5.19 12.95
N ILE A 103 0.51 4.48 13.04
CA ILE A 103 -0.30 4.41 14.27
C ILE A 103 0.25 3.30 15.18
N LEU A 104 0.51 3.64 16.44
CA LEU A 104 0.80 2.67 17.49
C LEU A 104 -0.50 2.12 18.04
N VAL A 105 -0.54 0.79 18.20
CA VAL A 105 -1.69 0.08 18.71
C VAL A 105 -1.26 -0.73 19.93
N HIS A 106 -1.99 -0.55 21.03
CA HIS A 106 -1.82 -1.33 22.25
C HIS A 106 -3.11 -2.10 22.54
N GLY A 107 -2.97 -3.41 22.75
CA GLY A 107 -4.09 -4.36 22.72
C GLY A 107 -4.11 -5.09 21.38
N GLY A 108 -3.99 -6.42 21.42
CA GLY A 108 -3.97 -7.26 20.23
C GLY A 108 -5.36 -7.75 19.90
N ARG A 109 -5.84 -7.48 18.68
CA ARG A 109 -6.97 -8.20 18.09
C ARG A 109 -6.69 -8.42 16.60
N ILE A 110 -6.88 -9.64 16.13
CA ILE A 110 -6.93 -9.92 14.71
C ILE A 110 -8.39 -9.80 14.32
N MET A 111 -8.71 -8.85 13.44
CA MET A 111 -10.03 -8.81 12.81
C MET A 111 -10.03 -9.90 11.74
N LEU A 112 -10.70 -11.01 12.04
CA LEU A 112 -10.94 -12.10 11.10
C LEU A 112 -12.37 -11.96 10.60
N ASP A 113 -12.55 -12.10 9.30
CA ASP A 113 -13.87 -12.34 8.74
C ASP A 113 -14.37 -13.72 9.21
N ALA A 114 -15.69 -13.91 9.20
CA ALA A 114 -16.32 -15.10 9.74
C ALA A 114 -15.84 -16.39 9.04
N GLU A 115 -15.51 -16.31 7.75
CA GLU A 115 -15.03 -17.46 6.97
C GLU A 115 -13.63 -17.89 7.40
N THR A 116 -12.72 -16.94 7.66
CA THR A 116 -11.36 -17.25 8.12
C THR A 116 -11.31 -17.70 9.57
N ALA A 117 -12.24 -17.24 10.42
CA ALA A 117 -12.30 -17.66 11.83
C ALA A 117 -12.72 -19.13 12.03
N GLN A 118 -13.36 -19.76 11.04
CA GLN A 118 -13.87 -21.13 11.11
C GLN A 118 -12.91 -22.19 10.53
N LYS A 119 -11.75 -21.77 10.03
CA LYS A 119 -10.76 -22.64 9.38
C LYS A 119 -9.67 -23.06 10.34
#